data_AF-A0A8H6DG35-F1
#
_entry.id   AF-A0A8H6DG35-F1
#
_cell.length_a   1.000
_cell.length_b   1.000
_cell.length_c   1.000
_cell.angle_alpha   90.00
_cell.angle_beta   90.00
_cell.angle_gamma   90.00
#
_symmetry.space_group_name_H-M   'P 1'
#
loop_
_entity.id
_entity.type
_entity.pdbx_description
1 polymer ?
#
loop_
_entity_poly.entity_id
_entity_poly.type
_entity_poly.pdbx_seq_one_letter_code
_entity_poly.pdbx_strand_id
1 'polypeptide(L)'
;MRLTRSQASVASTTLTGSTTAALPVSSTTDTSVAVIETSATAETSETDTETATTLLTSTTAASVDTTATGEGTATAVETTTAAESGTTATTEAVTTTGEATTTEAQTTTTAEAETTTTEAATTTTAADPGCAQTILLANPTPIFDAQNGRYDDFNTGVTAPFPIEFFGAASSSVYVSTNGFLSLDSGSNSYSNTGLPTESIPSNSIMPYWDDLLITEGTCNTGIFYDVYETARGNTFTIEYNVGSLQPSLIGTGEHFSVSFYEDHPGLVRFEYYQTTKHGSSATIGLQSGEMFSQFSFNQENSVPDQYFIEIETTEGGGALTRTGSL
;
A
#
# COMPACT_ATOMS: atom_id res chain seq x y z
N MET A 1 -55.80 -11.35 -50.58
CA MET A 1 -55.78 -10.92 -52.02
C MET A 1 -55.55 -9.41 -52.07
N ARG A 2 -55.34 -8.80 -53.25
CA ARG A 2 -54.75 -7.44 -53.39
C ARG A 2 -55.63 -6.26 -52.93
N LEU A 3 -54.92 -5.17 -52.61
CA LEU A 3 -55.33 -3.81 -52.26
C LEU A 3 -56.40 -3.18 -53.20
N THR A 4 -57.13 -2.17 -52.69
CA THR A 4 -57.12 -0.82 -53.31
C THR A 4 -57.56 0.34 -52.38
N ARG A 5 -56.65 1.32 -52.25
CA ARG A 5 -56.82 2.80 -52.18
C ARG A 5 -58.17 3.45 -51.80
N SER A 6 -58.09 4.46 -50.91
CA SER A 6 -58.21 5.88 -51.32
C SER A 6 -57.38 6.79 -50.39
N GLN A 7 -57.17 8.07 -50.75
CA GLN A 7 -56.30 9.04 -50.06
C GLN A 7 -57.07 10.20 -49.40
N ALA A 8 -56.38 10.94 -48.53
CA ALA A 8 -56.81 12.23 -47.98
C ALA A 8 -56.05 13.42 -48.61
N SER A 9 -56.66 14.61 -48.60
CA SER A 9 -56.03 15.94 -48.80
C SER A 9 -57.02 17.01 -48.28
N VAL A 10 -56.77 17.75 -47.20
CA VAL A 10 -55.83 18.89 -46.97
C VAL A 10 -56.38 20.26 -47.41
N ALA A 11 -56.50 21.15 -46.41
CA ALA A 11 -56.27 22.60 -46.45
C ALA A 11 -55.61 22.94 -45.08
N SER A 12 -54.49 23.66 -44.91
CA SER A 12 -53.93 24.87 -45.56
C SER A 12 -54.73 26.12 -45.20
N THR A 13 -54.18 27.22 -44.65
CA THR A 13 -52.79 27.62 -44.31
C THR A 13 -52.85 28.54 -43.06
N THR A 14 -51.78 28.97 -42.36
CA THR A 14 -50.74 29.95 -42.76
C THR A 14 -49.51 29.91 -41.85
N LEU A 15 -48.31 30.23 -42.39
CA LEU A 15 -47.10 30.51 -41.61
C LEU A 15 -46.94 32.02 -41.35
N THR A 16 -46.28 32.35 -40.23
CA THR A 16 -45.38 33.52 -40.11
C THR A 16 -44.17 33.14 -39.27
N GLY A 17 -42.96 33.19 -39.84
CA GLY A 17 -41.71 33.26 -39.09
C GLY A 17 -41.26 34.73 -38.91
N SER A 18 -40.02 35.06 -38.54
CA SER A 18 -38.89 34.28 -37.98
C SER A 18 -37.80 35.28 -37.59
N THR A 19 -37.11 35.10 -36.45
CA THR A 19 -35.76 35.68 -36.23
C THR A 19 -35.02 34.90 -35.14
N THR A 20 -33.86 34.35 -35.49
CA THR A 20 -32.86 33.87 -34.53
C THR A 20 -32.03 35.05 -34.04
N ALA A 21 -31.75 35.11 -32.73
CA ALA A 21 -30.73 35.99 -32.16
C ALA A 21 -29.75 35.14 -31.36
N ALA A 22 -28.47 35.17 -31.73
CA ALA A 22 -27.39 34.59 -30.94
C ALA A 22 -26.79 35.67 -30.03
N LEU A 23 -26.48 35.30 -28.78
CA LEU A 23 -25.80 36.16 -27.81
C LEU A 23 -24.40 35.61 -27.53
N PRO A 24 -23.41 36.47 -27.24
CA PRO A 24 -22.02 36.05 -27.10
C PRO A 24 -21.76 35.25 -25.82
N VAL A 25 -20.82 34.30 -25.90
CA VAL A 25 -20.24 33.64 -24.73
C VAL A 25 -19.35 34.65 -23.99
N SER A 26 -19.49 34.72 -22.67
CA SER A 26 -18.56 35.43 -21.79
C SER A 26 -18.08 34.46 -20.71
N SER A 27 -16.77 34.29 -20.59
CA SER A 27 -16.15 33.40 -19.60
C SER A 27 -15.82 34.17 -18.31
N THR A 28 -16.37 33.73 -17.19
CA THR A 28 -15.98 34.19 -15.85
C THR A 28 -15.71 32.98 -14.96
N THR A 29 -14.48 32.85 -14.48
CA THR A 29 -14.10 31.88 -13.45
C THR A 29 -14.74 32.31 -12.13
N ASP A 30 -15.68 31.54 -11.61
CA ASP A 30 -16.31 31.83 -10.32
C ASP A 30 -15.58 31.06 -9.21
N THR A 31 -14.60 31.72 -8.59
CA THR A 31 -13.83 31.16 -7.47
C THR A 31 -14.63 31.35 -6.18
N SER A 32 -15.30 30.30 -5.73
CA SER A 32 -16.07 30.29 -4.47
C SER A 32 -15.13 30.37 -3.25
N VAL A 33 -14.69 31.58 -2.89
CA VAL A 33 -13.93 31.84 -1.65
C VAL A 33 -14.87 31.72 -0.46
N ALA A 34 -14.71 30.65 0.32
CA ALA A 34 -15.41 30.52 1.60
C ALA A 34 -14.85 31.52 2.62
N VAL A 35 -15.59 32.60 2.87
CA VAL A 35 -15.27 33.56 3.94
C VAL A 35 -15.65 32.95 5.28
N ILE A 36 -14.65 32.60 6.09
CA ILE A 36 -14.85 32.18 7.48
C ILE A 36 -15.01 33.44 8.34
N GLU A 37 -16.26 33.85 8.59
CA GLU A 37 -16.56 34.88 9.59
C GLU A 37 -16.49 34.29 11.00
N THR A 38 -15.31 34.37 11.62
CA THR A 38 -15.07 33.95 13.02
C THR A 38 -15.84 34.85 14.00
N SER A 39 -17.11 34.51 14.23
CA SER A 39 -18.00 35.19 15.17
C SER A 39 -17.62 34.88 16.63
N ALA A 40 -16.65 35.62 17.16
CA ALA A 40 -16.18 35.46 18.54
C ALA A 40 -17.10 36.19 19.55
N THR A 41 -18.10 35.48 20.07
CA THR A 41 -18.95 35.98 21.16
C THR A 41 -18.20 35.90 22.49
N ALA A 42 -17.67 37.03 22.97
CA ALA A 42 -17.00 37.11 24.27
C ALA A 42 -17.97 37.61 25.35
N GLU A 43 -18.32 36.76 26.31
CA GLU A 43 -18.85 37.23 27.60
C GLU A 43 -17.70 37.62 28.54
N THR A 44 -17.93 38.65 29.34
CA THR A 44 -16.90 39.27 30.19
C THR A 44 -16.93 38.71 31.62
N SER A 45 -15.77 38.29 32.12
CA SER A 45 -15.46 38.44 33.55
C SER A 45 -13.97 38.69 33.79
N GLU A 46 -13.75 39.61 34.72
CA GLU A 46 -12.55 39.99 35.45
C GLU A 46 -11.63 38.82 35.87
N THR A 47 -10.30 38.97 36.06
CA THR A 47 -9.32 40.04 35.77
C THR A 47 -7.93 39.45 36.06
N ASP A 48 -6.90 39.79 35.29
CA ASP A 48 -5.61 40.18 35.90
C ASP A 48 -4.71 40.97 34.94
N THR A 49 -3.68 41.65 35.47
CA THR A 49 -2.88 42.65 34.72
C THR A 49 -1.40 42.30 34.65
N GLU A 50 -0.85 42.11 33.44
CA GLU A 50 0.52 42.56 33.15
C GLU A 50 0.71 42.99 31.69
N THR A 51 1.79 43.72 31.41
CA THR A 51 1.87 44.66 30.27
C THR A 51 2.68 44.11 29.09
N ALA A 52 2.06 44.00 27.92
CA ALA A 52 2.73 43.68 26.65
C ALA A 52 2.64 44.85 25.66
N THR A 53 3.74 45.59 25.47
CA THR A 53 3.80 46.72 24.53
C THR A 53 3.91 46.23 23.08
N THR A 54 2.94 46.57 22.23
CA THR A 54 2.92 46.23 20.81
C THR A 54 4.00 46.97 20.02
N LEU A 55 4.69 46.27 19.10
CA LEU A 55 5.35 46.91 17.96
C LEU A 55 5.42 45.96 16.76
N LEU A 56 4.71 46.33 15.69
CA LEU A 56 4.75 45.66 14.39
C LEU A 56 5.78 46.36 13.49
N THR A 57 6.69 45.60 12.86
CA THR A 57 7.38 46.05 11.65
C THR A 57 7.83 44.85 10.81
N SER A 58 7.44 44.84 9.54
CA SER A 58 7.94 43.92 8.51
C SER A 58 9.16 44.53 7.81
N THR A 59 10.13 43.72 7.38
CA THR A 59 11.00 44.09 6.25
C THR A 59 11.48 42.87 5.46
N THR A 60 11.68 43.05 4.16
CA THR A 60 12.05 42.02 3.18
C THR A 60 13.58 41.87 3.07
N ALA A 61 14.05 40.73 2.55
CA ALA A 61 15.46 40.40 2.39
C ALA A 61 16.20 41.24 1.34
N ALA A 62 17.51 41.43 1.56
CA ALA A 62 18.50 41.78 0.54
C ALA A 62 19.90 41.28 0.97
N SER A 63 20.73 40.88 0.01
CA SER A 63 22.12 40.44 0.21
C SER A 63 23.12 41.48 -0.29
N VAL A 64 24.25 41.68 0.41
CA VAL A 64 25.51 42.26 -0.14
C VAL A 64 26.71 41.61 0.56
N ASP A 65 27.79 41.39 -0.20
CA ASP A 65 29.11 40.90 0.23
C ASP A 65 30.13 42.05 0.27
N THR A 66 31.09 42.07 1.23
CA THR A 66 32.49 42.51 1.02
C THR A 66 33.41 42.39 2.26
N THR A 67 34.39 41.48 2.16
CA THR A 67 35.84 41.55 2.55
C THR A 67 36.42 42.64 3.50
N ALA A 68 37.28 42.19 4.46
CA ALA A 68 38.64 42.69 4.82
C ALA A 68 38.94 42.59 6.36
N THR A 69 39.87 41.75 6.85
CA THR A 69 41.32 42.01 7.13
C THR A 69 41.59 42.90 8.36
N GLY A 70 42.43 42.56 9.37
CA GLY A 70 43.30 41.38 9.58
C GLY A 70 44.07 41.44 10.93
N GLU A 71 45.21 40.72 11.04
CA GLU A 71 46.09 40.51 12.22
C GLU A 71 45.51 39.64 13.38
N GLY A 72 46.29 38.79 14.07
CA GLY A 72 47.66 38.31 13.78
C GLY A 72 48.33 37.52 14.92
N THR A 73 49.21 36.56 14.57
CA THR A 73 50.09 35.75 15.47
C THR A 73 49.44 34.57 16.22
N ALA A 74 50.11 33.43 16.46
CA ALA A 74 50.67 32.40 15.56
C ALA A 74 51.42 31.32 16.37
N THR A 75 51.32 30.03 16.03
CA THR A 75 52.34 29.00 16.31
C THR A 75 52.19 27.78 15.38
N ALA A 76 53.26 27.58 14.60
CA ALA A 76 53.73 26.44 13.82
C ALA A 76 53.73 25.08 14.57
N VAL A 77 53.87 23.86 14.00
CA VAL A 77 53.98 23.26 12.63
C VAL A 77 53.69 21.72 12.80
N GLU A 78 53.72 20.78 11.83
CA GLU A 78 54.31 20.62 10.48
C GLU A 78 53.32 19.91 9.50
N THR A 79 53.75 19.69 8.26
CA THR A 79 53.19 18.71 7.32
C THR A 79 54.31 18.25 6.37
N THR A 80 54.41 16.95 6.07
CA THR A 80 55.28 16.44 4.99
C THR A 80 54.59 15.35 4.18
N THR A 81 54.98 15.24 2.91
CA THR A 81 54.48 14.26 1.94
C THR A 81 55.63 13.84 1.06
N ALA A 82 55.82 12.53 0.86
CA ALA A 82 56.73 11.98 -0.15
C ALA A 82 56.35 10.54 -0.48
N ALA A 83 56.68 10.10 -1.69
CA ALA A 83 56.68 8.72 -2.12
C ALA A 83 57.95 8.48 -2.95
N GLU A 84 58.55 7.28 -2.91
CA GLU A 84 58.96 6.61 -4.14
C GLU A 84 59.41 5.14 -3.96
N SER A 85 59.59 4.51 -5.13
CA SER A 85 60.12 3.20 -5.49
C SER A 85 61.25 2.58 -4.65
N GLY A 86 61.31 1.24 -4.65
CA GLY A 86 62.38 0.44 -4.05
C GLY A 86 62.51 -0.97 -4.66
N THR A 87 63.18 -1.10 -5.80
CA THR A 87 63.39 -2.37 -6.52
C THR A 87 64.43 -3.27 -5.86
N THR A 88 64.19 -4.60 -5.84
CA THR A 88 65.26 -5.63 -5.89
C THR A 88 64.70 -6.89 -6.56
N ALA A 89 65.49 -7.53 -7.43
CA ALA A 89 65.15 -8.77 -8.14
C ALA A 89 66.30 -9.78 -8.06
N THR A 90 66.00 -11.09 -8.07
CA THR A 90 66.89 -12.27 -8.32
C THR A 90 66.11 -13.55 -7.95
N THR A 91 66.17 -14.72 -8.61
CA THR A 91 66.52 -15.15 -9.98
C THR A 91 65.91 -16.56 -10.18
N GLU A 92 65.79 -17.02 -11.43
CA GLU A 92 65.20 -18.30 -11.84
C GLU A 92 65.81 -19.58 -11.22
N ALA A 93 65.01 -20.64 -11.18
CA ALA A 93 65.48 -22.01 -11.43
C ALA A 93 64.35 -22.85 -12.08
N VAL A 94 64.52 -23.25 -13.34
CA VAL A 94 63.65 -24.22 -14.03
C VAL A 94 64.25 -25.62 -13.91
N THR A 95 63.43 -26.63 -13.62
CA THR A 95 63.81 -28.06 -13.76
C THR A 95 62.58 -28.88 -14.14
N THR A 96 62.75 -29.85 -15.05
CA THR A 96 61.63 -30.64 -15.60
C THR A 96 61.92 -32.14 -15.52
N THR A 97 61.16 -32.82 -14.65
CA THR A 97 61.04 -34.27 -14.52
C THR A 97 59.73 -34.55 -13.76
N GLY A 98 58.94 -35.59 -14.01
CA GLY A 98 58.98 -36.57 -15.10
C GLY A 98 58.09 -37.77 -14.74
N GLU A 99 57.12 -38.08 -15.62
CA GLU A 99 56.39 -39.36 -15.77
C GLU A 99 55.98 -40.18 -14.51
N ALA A 100 54.67 -40.27 -14.28
CA ALA A 100 54.03 -41.47 -13.70
C ALA A 100 52.56 -41.55 -14.16
N THR A 101 52.19 -42.63 -14.88
CA THR A 101 50.80 -42.88 -15.28
C THR A 101 50.16 -43.88 -14.32
N THR A 102 49.07 -43.48 -13.65
CA THR A 102 48.25 -44.39 -12.83
C THR A 102 46.85 -44.47 -13.43
N THR A 103 46.52 -45.62 -14.01
CA THR A 103 45.16 -45.91 -14.52
C THR A 103 44.33 -46.49 -13.39
N GLU A 104 43.47 -45.68 -12.77
CA GLU A 104 42.44 -46.16 -11.86
C GLU A 104 41.15 -46.47 -12.61
N ALA A 105 40.72 -47.73 -12.58
CA ALA A 105 39.50 -48.17 -13.25
C ALA A 105 38.26 -47.85 -12.39
N GLN A 106 37.73 -46.64 -12.53
CA GLN A 106 36.54 -46.22 -11.79
C GLN A 106 35.29 -46.97 -12.26
N THR A 107 34.80 -47.92 -11.46
CA THR A 107 33.55 -48.65 -11.71
C THR A 107 32.35 -47.75 -11.46
N THR A 108 31.68 -47.30 -12.52
CA THR A 108 30.46 -46.49 -12.42
C THR A 108 29.24 -47.35 -12.09
N THR A 109 28.94 -47.52 -10.80
CA THR A 109 27.65 -48.07 -10.36
C THR A 109 26.56 -47.03 -10.53
N THR A 110 25.76 -47.14 -11.58
CA THR A 110 24.56 -46.30 -11.75
C THR A 110 23.50 -46.76 -10.76
N ALA A 111 23.24 -45.94 -9.73
CA ALA A 111 22.06 -46.10 -8.89
C ALA A 111 20.90 -45.35 -9.54
N GLU A 112 19.82 -46.06 -9.89
CA GLU A 112 18.56 -45.42 -10.25
C GLU A 112 17.97 -44.75 -9.01
N ALA A 113 17.76 -43.44 -9.07
CA ALA A 113 17.07 -42.71 -8.02
C ALA A 113 15.55 -42.87 -8.20
N GLU A 114 14.95 -43.80 -7.48
CA GLU A 114 13.48 -43.95 -7.43
C GLU A 114 12.85 -42.60 -7.06
N THR A 115 12.09 -42.02 -8.00
CA THR A 115 11.51 -40.70 -7.84
C THR A 115 10.18 -40.80 -7.12
N THR A 116 10.25 -41.02 -5.79
CA THR A 116 9.07 -41.11 -4.92
C THR A 116 8.25 -39.83 -5.02
N THR A 117 7.15 -39.91 -5.77
CA THR A 117 6.19 -38.80 -5.91
C THR A 117 5.32 -38.76 -4.67
N THR A 118 5.68 -37.91 -3.71
CA THR A 118 4.83 -37.64 -2.54
C THR A 118 3.60 -36.88 -3.00
N GLU A 119 2.48 -37.57 -3.11
CA GLU A 119 1.17 -36.97 -3.33
C GLU A 119 0.85 -36.01 -2.18
N ALA A 120 0.59 -34.74 -2.50
CA ALA A 120 0.31 -33.72 -1.51
C ALA A 120 -1.06 -33.99 -0.88
N ALA A 121 -1.06 -34.45 0.38
CA ALA A 121 -2.28 -34.82 1.08
C ALA A 121 -3.15 -33.58 1.35
N THR A 122 -4.18 -33.38 0.55
CA THR A 122 -5.17 -32.31 0.73
C THR A 122 -5.97 -32.55 2.01
N THR A 123 -5.50 -31.98 3.12
CA THR A 123 -6.21 -32.02 4.40
C THR A 123 -7.41 -31.09 4.35
N THR A 124 -8.54 -31.57 3.82
CA THR A 124 -9.84 -30.90 3.98
C THR A 124 -10.20 -30.93 5.46
N THR A 125 -9.90 -29.86 6.20
CA THR A 125 -10.33 -29.69 7.58
C THR A 125 -11.85 -29.75 7.64
N ALA A 126 -12.39 -30.81 8.23
CA ALA A 126 -13.81 -30.91 8.48
C ALA A 126 -14.20 -29.82 9.49
N ALA A 127 -15.07 -28.89 9.08
CA ALA A 127 -15.50 -27.78 9.92
C ALA A 127 -16.03 -28.27 11.27
N ASP A 128 -15.57 -27.64 12.36
CA ASP A 128 -16.05 -27.94 13.70
C ASP A 128 -17.57 -27.67 13.75
N PRO A 129 -18.41 -28.65 14.16
CA PRO A 129 -19.87 -28.47 14.24
C PRO A 129 -20.32 -27.37 15.21
N GLY A 130 -19.43 -26.78 16.01
CA GLY A 130 -19.70 -25.58 16.80
C GLY A 130 -19.66 -24.25 16.02
N CYS A 131 -19.03 -24.18 14.84
CA CYS A 131 -18.63 -22.91 14.24
C CYS A 131 -18.98 -22.77 12.74
N ALA A 132 -19.97 -21.92 12.46
CA ALA A 132 -20.31 -21.49 11.09
C ALA A 132 -19.09 -20.80 10.44
N GLN A 133 -18.75 -21.19 9.21
CA GLN A 133 -17.61 -20.65 8.48
C GLN A 133 -17.86 -19.19 8.08
N THR A 134 -16.88 -18.32 8.32
CA THR A 134 -16.92 -16.90 7.89
C THR A 134 -15.76 -16.50 6.98
N ILE A 135 -14.70 -17.30 6.91
CA ILE A 135 -13.66 -17.17 5.87
C ILE A 135 -14.29 -17.46 4.51
N LEU A 136 -14.02 -16.59 3.52
CA LEU A 136 -14.63 -16.61 2.19
C LEU A 136 -13.72 -17.22 1.12
N LEU A 137 -12.41 -17.24 1.37
CA LEU A 137 -11.45 -18.02 0.58
C LEU A 137 -11.83 -19.51 0.51
N ALA A 138 -11.65 -20.12 -0.65
CA ALA A 138 -12.12 -21.49 -0.91
C ALA A 138 -11.13 -22.57 -0.41
N ASN A 139 -9.83 -22.29 -0.44
CA ASN A 139 -8.75 -23.16 0.00
C ASN A 139 -7.78 -22.41 0.93
N PRO A 140 -8.27 -21.84 2.05
CA PRO A 140 -7.50 -20.90 2.86
C PRO A 140 -6.25 -21.54 3.48
N THR A 141 -5.09 -21.02 3.12
CA THR A 141 -3.80 -21.33 3.75
C THR A 141 -3.55 -20.33 4.88
N PRO A 142 -3.34 -20.77 6.14
CA PRO A 142 -3.17 -19.87 7.27
C PRO A 142 -1.81 -19.15 7.25
N ILE A 143 -1.85 -17.84 7.51
CA ILE A 143 -0.69 -17.00 7.83
C ILE A 143 -0.62 -16.82 9.35
N PHE A 144 -1.76 -16.47 9.94
CA PHE A 144 -2.00 -16.45 11.39
C PHE A 144 -3.39 -17.03 11.65
N ASP A 145 -3.52 -17.91 12.64
CA ASP A 145 -4.77 -18.63 12.91
C ASP A 145 -5.00 -18.71 14.42
N ALA A 146 -6.16 -18.23 14.90
CA ALA A 146 -6.54 -18.24 16.31
C ALA A 146 -6.47 -19.63 16.96
N GLN A 147 -6.61 -20.72 16.20
CA GLN A 147 -6.48 -22.08 16.72
C GLN A 147 -5.02 -22.45 17.08
N ASN A 148 -4.05 -21.64 16.65
CA ASN A 148 -2.62 -21.81 16.91
C ASN A 148 -2.03 -20.76 17.87
N GLY A 149 -2.79 -19.75 18.29
CA GLY A 149 -2.38 -18.79 19.33
C GLY A 149 -3.10 -17.43 19.29
N ARG A 150 -2.69 -16.53 20.20
CA ARG A 150 -3.03 -15.10 20.18
C ARG A 150 -1.94 -14.33 19.41
N TYR A 151 -2.34 -13.45 18.50
CA TYR A 151 -1.42 -12.56 17.78
C TYR A 151 -1.87 -11.11 17.91
N ASP A 152 -0.92 -10.24 18.22
CA ASP A 152 -1.08 -8.87 18.71
C ASP A 152 0.30 -8.20 18.50
N ASP A 153 0.40 -7.22 17.60
CA ASP A 153 1.68 -6.70 17.08
C ASP A 153 2.63 -7.78 16.49
N PHE A 154 2.17 -8.54 15.50
CA PHE A 154 3.00 -9.50 14.74
C PHE A 154 3.06 -9.18 13.25
N ASN A 155 4.12 -9.66 12.59
CA ASN A 155 4.17 -9.80 11.14
C ASN A 155 4.89 -11.09 10.74
N THR A 156 4.70 -11.55 9.50
CA THR A 156 5.47 -12.64 8.92
C THR A 156 5.66 -12.46 7.41
N GLY A 157 6.69 -13.09 6.85
CA GLY A 157 6.95 -13.09 5.41
C GLY A 157 6.20 -14.21 4.69
N VAL A 158 5.55 -13.87 3.58
CA VAL A 158 4.86 -14.77 2.66
C VAL A 158 5.42 -14.55 1.25
N THR A 159 5.61 -15.62 0.48
CA THR A 159 6.00 -15.52 -0.92
C THR A 159 4.74 -15.52 -1.80
N ALA A 160 4.49 -14.41 -2.49
CA ALA A 160 3.42 -14.30 -3.48
C ALA A 160 3.75 -15.17 -4.72
N PRO A 161 2.73 -15.76 -5.40
CA PRO A 161 2.94 -16.63 -6.56
C PRO A 161 3.52 -15.90 -7.78
N PHE A 162 3.30 -14.59 -7.88
CA PHE A 162 3.83 -13.67 -8.89
C PHE A 162 4.28 -12.36 -8.19
N PRO A 163 5.02 -11.45 -8.85
CA PRO A 163 5.36 -10.16 -8.27
C PRO A 163 4.11 -9.30 -8.01
N ILE A 164 3.98 -8.78 -6.79
CA ILE A 164 3.05 -7.68 -6.51
C ILE A 164 3.74 -6.39 -6.96
N GLU A 165 3.04 -5.59 -7.77
CA GLU A 165 3.56 -4.33 -8.31
C GLU A 165 2.63 -3.16 -8.01
N PHE A 166 3.20 -2.02 -7.59
CA PHE A 166 2.50 -0.73 -7.50
C PHE A 166 3.49 0.44 -7.53
N PHE A 167 3.11 1.57 -8.14
CA PHE A 167 3.96 2.77 -8.29
C PHE A 167 5.38 2.51 -8.85
N GLY A 168 5.60 1.41 -9.58
CA GLY A 168 6.90 1.00 -10.10
C GLY A 168 7.79 0.23 -9.11
N ALA A 169 7.35 0.01 -7.88
CA ALA A 169 7.92 -0.99 -6.97
C ALA A 169 7.33 -2.38 -7.28
N ALA A 170 8.15 -3.43 -7.17
CA ALA A 170 7.77 -4.82 -7.48
C ALA A 170 8.45 -5.81 -6.54
N SER A 171 7.71 -6.77 -5.98
CA SER A 171 8.26 -7.84 -5.13
C SER A 171 7.36 -9.06 -5.04
N SER A 172 7.93 -10.27 -5.02
CA SER A 172 7.22 -11.50 -4.60
C SER A 172 7.39 -11.81 -3.11
N SER A 173 8.18 -11.03 -2.36
CA SER A 173 8.28 -11.12 -0.91
C SER A 173 7.32 -10.13 -0.28
N VAL A 174 6.36 -10.62 0.51
CA VAL A 174 5.31 -9.81 1.13
C VAL A 174 5.33 -10.02 2.64
N TYR A 175 5.49 -8.96 3.40
CA TYR A 175 5.42 -8.99 4.85
C TYR A 175 4.00 -8.60 5.28
N VAL A 176 3.29 -9.57 5.85
CA VAL A 176 1.88 -9.44 6.27
C VAL A 176 1.84 -9.14 7.76
N SER A 177 1.30 -7.98 8.14
CA SER A 177 1.15 -7.56 9.55
C SER A 177 -0.23 -7.93 10.08
N THR A 178 -0.35 -8.22 11.38
CA THR A 178 -1.65 -8.39 12.06
C THR A 178 -2.49 -7.13 11.99
N ASN A 179 -1.83 -5.98 11.98
CA ASN A 179 -2.42 -4.63 12.06
C ASN A 179 -2.98 -4.15 10.70
N GLY A 180 -3.49 -5.06 9.87
CA GLY A 180 -4.24 -4.74 8.66
C GLY A 180 -3.46 -4.07 7.51
N PHE A 181 -2.13 -4.26 7.47
CA PHE A 181 -1.27 -3.80 6.38
C PHE A 181 -0.24 -4.83 5.93
N LEU A 182 0.30 -4.59 4.74
CA LEU A 182 1.29 -5.40 4.05
C LEU A 182 2.45 -4.51 3.58
N SER A 183 3.66 -5.06 3.45
CA SER A 183 4.86 -4.36 2.98
C SER A 183 5.67 -5.23 2.02
N LEU A 184 6.26 -4.63 0.99
CA LEU A 184 7.14 -5.31 0.04
C LEU A 184 8.63 -5.26 0.44
N ASP A 185 9.00 -4.38 1.38
CA ASP A 185 10.39 -4.13 1.77
C ASP A 185 10.85 -5.00 2.96
N SER A 186 10.06 -4.97 4.04
CA SER A 186 10.40 -5.55 5.34
C SER A 186 9.19 -5.65 6.28
N GLY A 187 9.31 -6.43 7.36
CA GLY A 187 8.26 -6.58 8.37
C GLY A 187 8.13 -5.40 9.33
N SER A 188 6.90 -5.07 9.73
CA SER A 188 6.62 -4.06 10.76
C SER A 188 5.41 -4.44 11.64
N ASN A 189 5.49 -4.06 12.91
CA ASN A 189 4.48 -4.29 13.96
C ASN A 189 3.77 -2.97 14.36
N SER A 190 3.75 -1.95 13.49
CA SER A 190 3.18 -0.65 13.85
C SER A 190 1.65 -0.71 13.91
N TYR A 191 1.03 -0.56 15.08
CA TYR A 191 -0.42 -0.41 15.26
C TYR A 191 -0.90 1.05 15.11
N SER A 192 -0.02 2.01 15.38
CA SER A 192 -0.36 3.43 15.42
C SER A 192 -0.44 4.02 14.01
N ASN A 193 -1.64 3.98 13.42
CA ASN A 193 -1.90 4.45 12.07
C ASN A 193 -1.69 5.96 11.88
N THR A 194 -1.34 6.36 10.65
CA THR A 194 -1.09 7.76 10.26
C THR A 194 -1.57 8.03 8.84
N GLY A 195 -1.82 9.30 8.48
CA GLY A 195 -2.07 9.71 7.09
C GLY A 195 -0.83 9.55 6.20
N LEU A 196 -1.00 9.62 4.88
CA LEU A 196 0.05 9.30 3.90
C LEU A 196 0.65 10.55 3.22
N PRO A 197 1.91 10.47 2.77
CA PRO A 197 2.86 9.38 2.98
C PRO A 197 3.41 9.37 4.41
N THR A 198 3.96 8.25 4.87
CA THR A 198 4.48 8.10 6.24
C THR A 198 5.75 7.25 6.34
N GLU A 199 6.62 7.60 7.27
CA GLU A 199 7.87 6.87 7.58
C GLU A 199 7.69 5.85 8.73
N SER A 200 6.51 5.77 9.36
CA SER A 200 6.24 4.89 10.52
C SER A 200 5.96 3.42 10.16
N ILE A 201 5.92 3.11 8.87
CA ILE A 201 5.94 1.76 8.28
C ILE A 201 6.86 1.79 7.03
N PRO A 202 7.24 0.64 6.45
CA PRO A 202 8.13 0.60 5.29
C PRO A 202 7.60 1.36 4.07
N SER A 203 8.52 1.84 3.23
CA SER A 203 8.22 2.77 2.15
C SER A 203 7.24 2.21 1.12
N ASN A 204 7.34 0.92 0.79
CA ASN A 204 6.44 0.21 -0.12
C ASN A 204 5.40 -0.60 0.70
N SER A 205 4.32 0.07 1.12
CA SER A 205 3.27 -0.51 1.96
C SER A 205 1.87 -0.39 1.36
N ILE A 206 1.05 -1.42 1.58
CA ILE A 206 -0.35 -1.53 1.15
C ILE A 206 -1.22 -1.69 2.40
N MET A 207 -2.24 -0.85 2.54
CA MET A 207 -3.07 -0.75 3.74
C MET A 207 -4.55 -0.90 3.39
N PRO A 208 -5.09 -2.13 3.32
CA PRO A 208 -6.53 -2.33 3.24
C PRO A 208 -7.24 -1.78 4.47
N TYR A 209 -6.66 -1.92 5.68
CA TYR A 209 -7.26 -1.41 6.91
C TYR A 209 -6.23 -1.26 8.04
N TRP A 210 -5.29 -0.32 7.92
CA TRP A 210 -4.23 -0.16 8.94
C TRP A 210 -4.77 0.50 10.21
N ASP A 211 -4.84 -0.26 11.29
CA ASP A 211 -5.41 0.08 12.60
C ASP A 211 -4.84 -0.88 13.68
N ASP A 212 -5.19 -0.67 14.94
CA ASP A 212 -4.85 -1.53 16.08
C ASP A 212 -5.74 -2.80 16.10
N LEU A 213 -5.23 -3.91 15.53
CA LEU A 213 -5.95 -5.15 15.26
C LEU A 213 -5.27 -6.39 15.88
N LEU A 214 -6.07 -7.37 16.29
CA LEU A 214 -5.61 -8.56 17.00
C LEU A 214 -6.38 -9.84 16.65
N ILE A 215 -5.72 -10.97 16.82
CA ILE A 215 -6.28 -12.33 16.69
C ILE A 215 -6.38 -12.93 18.09
N THR A 216 -7.61 -13.20 18.56
CA THR A 216 -7.85 -13.79 19.88
C THR A 216 -7.81 -15.32 19.80
N GLU A 217 -6.91 -15.94 20.56
CA GLU A 217 -6.74 -17.40 20.65
C GLU A 217 -8.06 -18.15 20.87
N GLY A 218 -8.24 -19.27 20.17
CA GLY A 218 -9.43 -20.13 20.23
C GLY A 218 -10.68 -19.56 19.54
N THR A 219 -10.66 -18.33 19.05
CA THR A 219 -11.83 -17.74 18.36
C THR A 219 -12.00 -18.39 16.98
N CYS A 220 -13.23 -18.82 16.67
CA CYS A 220 -13.51 -19.55 15.43
C CYS A 220 -13.42 -18.67 14.19
N ASN A 221 -12.79 -19.21 13.14
CA ASN A 221 -12.59 -18.55 11.84
C ASN A 221 -11.80 -17.21 11.93
N THR A 222 -11.11 -16.96 13.04
CA THR A 222 -10.37 -15.71 13.28
C THR A 222 -8.92 -15.90 12.90
N GLY A 223 -8.39 -14.99 12.09
CA GLY A 223 -7.03 -15.11 11.57
C GLY A 223 -6.81 -14.30 10.31
N ILE A 224 -5.68 -14.59 9.66
CA ILE A 224 -5.27 -14.03 8.38
C ILE A 224 -4.85 -15.22 7.51
N PHE A 225 -5.45 -15.34 6.34
CA PHE A 225 -5.35 -16.49 5.43
C PHE A 225 -5.05 -16.01 4.01
N TYR A 226 -4.55 -16.88 3.14
CA TYR A 226 -4.45 -16.61 1.71
C TYR A 226 -4.91 -17.78 0.84
N ASP A 227 -5.27 -17.48 -0.40
CA ASP A 227 -5.54 -18.46 -1.47
C ASP A 227 -4.98 -17.92 -2.80
N VAL A 228 -4.79 -18.81 -3.76
CA VAL A 228 -4.35 -18.48 -5.12
C VAL A 228 -5.28 -19.19 -6.11
N TYR A 229 -6.07 -18.42 -6.84
CA TYR A 229 -7.11 -18.95 -7.73
C TYR A 229 -7.26 -18.12 -9.01
N GLU A 230 -7.70 -18.78 -10.08
CA GLU A 230 -7.95 -18.15 -11.37
C GLU A 230 -9.22 -17.28 -11.35
N THR A 231 -9.14 -16.07 -11.91
CA THR A 231 -10.30 -15.20 -12.13
C THR A 231 -10.32 -14.66 -13.56
N ALA A 232 -11.27 -13.77 -13.88
CA ALA A 232 -11.28 -13.04 -15.14
C ALA A 232 -10.12 -12.02 -15.29
N ARG A 233 -9.20 -11.93 -14.31
CA ARG A 233 -7.97 -11.11 -14.33
C ARG A 233 -6.69 -11.96 -14.17
N GLY A 234 -6.76 -13.25 -14.53
CA GLY A 234 -5.67 -14.23 -14.37
C GLY A 234 -5.58 -14.78 -12.95
N ASN A 235 -4.42 -15.37 -12.61
CA ASN A 235 -4.17 -15.83 -11.25
C ASN A 235 -4.28 -14.66 -10.28
N THR A 236 -5.09 -14.89 -9.24
CA THR A 236 -5.43 -13.90 -8.24
C THR A 236 -4.89 -14.38 -6.90
N PHE A 237 -4.02 -13.58 -6.29
CA PHE A 237 -3.50 -13.81 -4.95
C PHE A 237 -4.29 -12.94 -3.98
N THR A 238 -5.05 -13.59 -3.09
CA THR A 238 -5.92 -12.90 -2.14
C THR A 238 -5.48 -13.22 -0.72
N ILE A 239 -5.32 -12.19 0.10
CA ILE A 239 -5.11 -12.31 1.55
C ILE A 239 -6.37 -11.80 2.25
N GLU A 240 -7.00 -12.67 3.04
CA GLU A 240 -8.21 -12.39 3.80
C GLU A 240 -7.88 -12.23 5.29
N TYR A 241 -8.39 -11.15 5.88
CA TYR A 241 -8.33 -10.85 7.31
C TYR A 241 -9.73 -11.03 7.90
N ASN A 242 -9.85 -11.81 8.97
CA ASN A 242 -11.02 -11.81 9.85
C ASN A 242 -10.54 -11.71 11.30
N VAL A 243 -10.46 -10.50 11.83
CA VAL A 243 -9.76 -10.16 13.08
C VAL A 243 -10.61 -9.29 14.00
N GLY A 244 -10.16 -9.11 15.24
CA GLY A 244 -10.72 -8.12 16.18
C GLY A 244 -9.89 -6.85 16.25
N SER A 245 -10.32 -5.90 17.07
CA SER A 245 -9.53 -4.71 17.47
C SER A 245 -9.47 -4.58 18.98
N LEU A 246 -8.52 -3.81 19.54
CA LEU A 246 -8.32 -3.70 21.00
C LEU A 246 -9.46 -3.00 21.79
N GLN A 247 -10.61 -2.71 21.17
CA GLN A 247 -11.77 -2.19 21.89
C GLN A 247 -12.44 -3.27 22.77
N PRO A 248 -12.73 -3.02 24.06
CA PRO A 248 -13.29 -4.02 24.98
C PRO A 248 -14.63 -4.66 24.59
N SER A 249 -15.37 -4.05 23.66
CA SER A 249 -16.62 -4.58 23.11
C SER A 249 -16.46 -5.49 21.87
N LEU A 250 -15.23 -5.61 21.33
CA LEU A 250 -14.93 -6.21 20.03
C LEU A 250 -13.80 -7.27 20.11
N ILE A 251 -13.54 -7.79 21.30
CA ILE A 251 -12.54 -8.83 21.53
C ILE A 251 -13.04 -10.16 20.92
N GLY A 252 -12.48 -10.54 19.77
CA GLY A 252 -12.84 -11.74 19.04
C GLY A 252 -12.77 -11.53 17.52
N THR A 253 -13.86 -11.04 16.93
CA THR A 253 -14.01 -10.75 15.49
C THR A 253 -14.77 -9.44 15.29
N GLY A 254 -14.53 -8.77 14.15
CA GLY A 254 -15.25 -7.55 13.79
C GLY A 254 -14.73 -6.83 12.54
N GLU A 255 -13.44 -6.98 12.20
CA GLU A 255 -12.87 -6.46 10.96
C GLU A 255 -12.62 -7.62 9.99
N HIS A 256 -13.48 -7.74 8.98
CA HIS A 256 -13.52 -8.80 7.99
C HIS A 256 -13.40 -8.20 6.58
N PHE A 257 -12.20 -8.30 6.01
CA PHE A 257 -11.83 -7.67 4.74
C PHE A 257 -10.78 -8.51 3.99
N SER A 258 -10.55 -8.22 2.71
CA SER A 258 -9.47 -8.84 1.95
C SER A 258 -8.71 -7.82 1.10
N VAL A 259 -7.51 -8.22 0.68
CA VAL A 259 -6.74 -7.57 -0.39
C VAL A 259 -6.43 -8.59 -1.48
N SER A 260 -6.60 -8.20 -2.75
CA SER A 260 -6.35 -9.02 -3.93
C SER A 260 -5.38 -8.36 -4.91
N PHE A 261 -4.51 -9.19 -5.50
CA PHE A 261 -3.52 -8.86 -6.52
C PHE A 261 -3.73 -9.77 -7.73
N TYR A 262 -3.36 -9.32 -8.94
CA TYR A 262 -3.75 -9.96 -10.21
C TYR A 262 -2.56 -10.09 -11.16
N GLU A 263 -2.26 -11.31 -11.63
CA GLU A 263 -1.12 -11.61 -12.51
C GLU A 263 -1.18 -10.84 -13.84
N ASP A 264 -2.36 -10.79 -14.49
CA ASP A 264 -2.53 -10.07 -15.77
C ASP A 264 -2.65 -8.54 -15.60
N HIS A 265 -2.73 -8.03 -14.37
CA HIS A 265 -2.98 -6.61 -14.08
C HIS A 265 -2.01 -6.06 -13.00
N PRO A 266 -0.69 -6.03 -13.25
CA PRO A 266 0.26 -5.38 -12.36
C PRO A 266 -0.09 -3.90 -12.17
N GLY A 267 0.21 -3.35 -10.98
CA GLY A 267 -0.18 -2.00 -10.58
C GLY A 267 -1.60 -1.88 -10.01
N LEU A 268 -2.47 -2.88 -10.19
CA LEU A 268 -3.83 -2.93 -9.63
C LEU A 268 -3.87 -3.68 -8.30
N VAL A 269 -4.41 -3.02 -7.27
CA VAL A 269 -4.75 -3.62 -5.97
C VAL A 269 -6.25 -3.44 -5.73
N ARG A 270 -6.93 -4.49 -5.24
CA ARG A 270 -8.33 -4.42 -4.81
C ARG A 270 -8.46 -4.71 -3.32
N PHE A 271 -9.19 -3.88 -2.60
CA PHE A 271 -9.65 -4.13 -1.23
C PHE A 271 -11.15 -4.44 -1.25
N GLU A 272 -11.59 -5.41 -0.45
CA GLU A 272 -13.00 -5.72 -0.24
C GLU A 272 -13.32 -5.77 1.25
N TYR A 273 -14.45 -5.17 1.64
CA TYR A 273 -14.90 -5.04 3.02
C TYR A 273 -16.22 -5.78 3.18
N TYR A 274 -16.17 -6.92 3.86
CA TYR A 274 -17.35 -7.78 4.05
C TYR A 274 -18.13 -7.33 5.28
N GLN A 275 -17.42 -7.09 6.38
CA GLN A 275 -17.92 -6.45 7.60
C GLN A 275 -16.80 -5.67 8.31
N THR A 276 -17.07 -4.47 8.80
CA THR A 276 -16.13 -3.68 9.63
C THR A 276 -16.88 -3.02 10.78
N THR A 277 -16.34 -2.99 12.00
CA THR A 277 -17.08 -2.41 13.15
C THR A 277 -16.93 -0.89 13.24
N LYS A 278 -15.81 -0.37 12.75
CA LYS A 278 -15.47 1.06 12.81
C LYS A 278 -15.71 1.80 11.49
N HIS A 279 -16.03 1.09 10.39
CA HIS A 279 -16.20 1.61 9.03
C HIS A 279 -15.10 2.60 8.57
N GLY A 280 -13.84 2.37 8.98
CA GLY A 280 -12.68 3.22 8.67
C GLY A 280 -12.45 4.43 9.58
N SER A 281 -13.26 4.64 10.63
CA SER A 281 -13.12 5.78 11.57
C SER A 281 -11.83 5.81 12.39
N SER A 282 -11.07 4.72 12.41
CA SER A 282 -9.81 4.53 13.15
C SER A 282 -8.68 3.97 12.28
N ALA A 283 -8.90 3.82 10.97
CA ALA A 283 -7.98 3.15 10.07
C ALA A 283 -7.37 4.10 9.03
N THR A 284 -6.18 3.78 8.55
CA THR A 284 -5.64 4.32 7.29
C THR A 284 -5.89 3.32 6.17
N ILE A 285 -6.44 3.82 5.06
CA ILE A 285 -6.78 3.00 3.90
C ILE A 285 -6.14 3.60 2.66
N GLY A 286 -5.36 2.80 1.93
CA GLY A 286 -4.59 3.23 0.77
C GLY A 286 -3.34 2.40 0.53
N LEU A 287 -2.38 2.97 -0.19
CA LEU A 287 -1.03 2.39 -0.37
C LEU A 287 0.00 3.48 -0.69
N GLN A 288 1.28 3.22 -0.40
CA GLN A 288 2.39 4.15 -0.58
C GLN A 288 3.66 3.46 -1.12
N SER A 289 4.47 4.23 -1.86
CA SER A 289 5.82 3.92 -2.33
C SER A 289 6.70 5.16 -2.13
N GLY A 290 7.21 5.34 -0.90
CA GLY A 290 7.90 6.56 -0.49
C GLY A 290 7.00 7.78 -0.57
N GLU A 291 7.42 8.81 -1.32
CA GLU A 291 6.64 10.04 -1.55
C GLU A 291 5.40 9.84 -2.45
N MET A 292 5.29 8.72 -3.17
CA MET A 292 4.13 8.40 -4.01
C MET A 292 3.09 7.68 -3.17
N PHE A 293 1.84 8.15 -3.15
CA PHE A 293 0.79 7.53 -2.35
C PHE A 293 -0.60 7.68 -2.97
N SER A 294 -1.49 6.75 -2.62
CA SER A 294 -2.91 6.79 -2.93
C SER A 294 -3.69 6.54 -1.65
N GLN A 295 -3.93 7.61 -0.88
CA GLN A 295 -4.75 7.56 0.32
C GLN A 295 -6.22 7.64 -0.05
N PHE A 296 -7.00 6.63 0.33
CA PHE A 296 -8.46 6.66 0.26
C PHE A 296 -9.05 7.31 1.51
N SER A 297 -8.58 6.95 2.70
CA SER A 297 -9.00 7.57 3.96
C SER A 297 -7.96 7.46 5.08
N PHE A 298 -8.14 8.27 6.13
CA PHE A 298 -7.44 8.18 7.42
C PHE A 298 -8.40 8.65 8.51
N ASN A 299 -8.71 7.79 9.47
CA ASN A 299 -9.60 8.06 10.61
C ASN A 299 -10.93 8.73 10.19
N GLN A 300 -11.51 8.25 9.09
CA GLN A 300 -12.69 8.84 8.46
C GLN A 300 -13.89 7.92 8.65
N GLU A 301 -14.84 8.39 9.45
CA GLU A 301 -16.08 7.69 9.77
C GLU A 301 -16.88 7.35 8.50
N ASN A 302 -17.35 6.11 8.41
CA ASN A 302 -18.16 5.58 7.30
C ASN A 302 -17.47 5.70 5.92
N SER A 303 -16.13 5.70 5.87
CA SER A 303 -15.38 5.69 4.61
C SER A 303 -15.42 4.33 3.90
N VAL A 304 -15.47 3.24 4.67
CA VAL A 304 -15.69 1.88 4.16
C VAL A 304 -16.90 1.24 4.86
N PRO A 305 -18.12 1.33 4.29
CA PRO A 305 -19.27 0.59 4.80
C PRO A 305 -19.13 -0.91 4.52
N ASP A 306 -19.97 -1.73 5.15
CA ASP A 306 -20.06 -3.16 4.87
C ASP A 306 -20.51 -3.44 3.42
N GLN A 307 -20.04 -4.55 2.84
CA GLN A 307 -20.28 -4.97 1.45
C GLN A 307 -19.81 -3.93 0.42
N TYR A 308 -18.55 -3.48 0.55
CA TYR A 308 -17.94 -2.42 -0.24
C TYR A 308 -16.59 -2.85 -0.83
N PHE A 309 -16.14 -2.22 -1.90
CA PHE A 309 -14.80 -2.41 -2.46
C PHE A 309 -14.11 -1.10 -2.84
N ILE A 310 -12.78 -1.16 -2.88
CA ILE A 310 -11.90 -0.14 -3.43
C ILE A 310 -10.94 -0.83 -4.41
N GLU A 311 -10.86 -0.35 -5.65
CA GLU A 311 -9.78 -0.68 -6.59
C GLU A 311 -8.85 0.54 -6.70
N ILE A 312 -7.54 0.32 -6.55
CA ILE A 312 -6.49 1.33 -6.75
C ILE A 312 -5.59 0.82 -7.88
N GLU A 313 -5.64 1.51 -9.01
CA GLU A 313 -4.84 1.23 -10.22
C GLU A 313 -3.71 2.26 -10.29
N THR A 314 -2.50 1.87 -9.95
CA THR A 314 -1.31 2.74 -9.95
C THR A 314 -0.62 2.77 -11.32
N THR A 315 0.22 3.78 -11.52
CA THR A 315 1.00 3.98 -12.76
C THR A 315 2.48 4.22 -12.43
N GLU A 316 3.37 3.85 -13.36
CA GLU A 316 4.82 4.12 -13.27
C GLU A 316 5.14 5.61 -13.11
N GLY A 317 4.23 6.51 -13.52
CA GLY A 317 4.36 7.96 -13.36
C GLY A 317 3.98 8.50 -11.97
N GLY A 318 3.77 7.63 -10.97
CA GLY A 318 3.39 8.03 -9.60
C GLY A 318 1.94 8.47 -9.41
N GLY A 319 1.11 8.40 -10.47
CA GLY A 319 -0.34 8.64 -10.38
C GLY A 319 -1.10 7.36 -10.04
N ALA A 320 -2.27 7.49 -9.43
CA ALA A 320 -3.21 6.40 -9.17
C ALA A 320 -4.64 6.77 -9.55
N LEU A 321 -5.42 5.78 -9.98
CA LEU A 321 -6.85 5.87 -10.23
C LEU A 321 -7.59 4.99 -9.22
N THR A 322 -8.37 5.62 -8.34
CA THR A 322 -9.23 4.91 -7.38
C THR A 322 -10.65 4.76 -7.91
N ARG A 323 -11.23 3.58 -7.77
CA ARG A 323 -12.63 3.25 -8.09
C ARG A 323 -13.26 2.55 -6.89
N THR A 324 -14.55 2.76 -6.63
CA THR A 324 -15.25 2.10 -5.53
C THR A 324 -16.67 1.69 -5.90
N GLY A 325 -17.28 0.84 -5.08
CA GLY A 325 -18.68 0.43 -5.22
C GLY A 325 -19.07 -0.60 -4.17
N SER A 326 -20.33 -1.04 -4.21
CA SER A 326 -20.76 -2.22 -3.45
C SER A 326 -20.29 -3.51 -4.10
N LEU A 327 -20.19 -4.58 -3.29
CA LEU A 327 -20.02 -5.96 -3.74
C LEU A 327 -21.31 -6.49 -4.40
#